data_AF-A0A7V3RPL9-F1
#
_entry.id   AF-A0A7V3RPL9-F1
#
_cell.length_a   1.000
_cell.length_b   1.000
_cell.length_c   1.000
_cell.angle_alpha   90.00
_cell.angle_beta   90.00
_cell.angle_gamma   90.00
#
_symmetry.space_group_name_H-M   'P 1'
#
loop_
_entity.id
_entity.type
_entity.pdbx_description
1 polymer ?
#
loop_
_entity_poly.entity_id
_entity_poly.type
_entity_poly.pdbx_seq_one_letter_code
_entity_poly.pdbx_strand_id
1 'polypeptide(L)'
;PARMIRAYQVKRDGKPGPWLAGMTLDPAAVSEAWCHQRGYVCFIEELHGKKVQAGETFGAAYIVGWFEDLAEMHSVYDRYKGKRTIILEKGKWRLE
;
A
#
# COMPACT_ATOMS: atom_id res chain seq x y z
N PRO A 1 4.22 3.76 -11.90
CA PRO A 1 5.58 4.03 -11.36
C PRO A 1 6.28 2.70 -11.01
N ALA A 2 7.60 2.70 -10.74
CA ALA A 2 8.31 1.47 -10.36
C ALA A 2 7.90 0.93 -8.97
N ARG A 3 7.52 1.83 -8.06
CA ARG A 3 6.88 1.54 -6.77
C ARG A 3 5.73 2.53 -6.56
N MET A 4 4.68 2.13 -5.87
CA MET A 4 3.63 3.03 -5.38
C MET A 4 3.58 2.89 -3.84
N ILE A 5 4.19 3.85 -3.15
CA ILE A 5 4.34 3.87 -1.69
C ILE A 5 3.89 5.24 -1.20
N ARG A 6 2.96 5.25 -0.24
CA ARG A 6 2.48 6.45 0.43
C ARG A 6 2.81 6.34 1.90
N ALA A 7 3.66 7.23 2.40
CA ALA A 7 4.16 7.15 3.76
C ALA A 7 4.21 8.53 4.41
N TYR A 8 4.02 8.55 5.73
CA TYR A 8 4.17 9.73 6.55
C TYR A 8 5.04 9.41 7.75
N GLN A 9 6.12 10.17 7.93
CA GLN A 9 6.97 10.04 9.11
C GLN A 9 6.27 10.69 10.31
N VAL A 10 5.95 9.90 11.32
CA VAL A 10 5.36 10.43 12.55
C VAL A 10 6.45 10.96 13.47
N LYS A 11 6.05 11.80 14.42
CA LYS A 11 6.94 12.21 15.50
C LYS A 11 6.81 11.24 16.68
N ARG A 12 7.95 10.90 17.28
CA ARG A 12 8.04 10.20 18.56
C ARG A 12 8.89 11.05 19.49
N ASP A 13 8.33 11.45 20.63
CA ASP A 13 9.02 12.29 21.63
C ASP A 13 9.62 13.59 21.04
N GLY A 14 8.87 14.23 20.13
CA GLY A 14 9.27 15.47 19.47
C GLY A 14 10.34 15.30 18.38
N LYS A 15 10.83 14.09 18.15
CA LYS A 15 11.84 13.76 17.13
C LYS A 15 11.20 12.99 15.96
N PRO A 16 11.88 12.92 14.80
CA PRO A 16 11.49 12.00 13.74
C PRO A 16 11.39 10.57 14.28
N GLY A 17 10.24 9.93 14.06
CA GLY A 17 9.96 8.56 14.45
C GLY A 17 9.78 7.65 13.23
N PRO A 18 9.07 6.52 13.37
CA PRO A 18 8.83 5.58 12.28
C PRO A 18 7.91 6.18 11.21
N TRP A 19 7.86 5.49 10.08
CA TRP A 19 6.99 5.79 8.96
C TRP A 19 5.74 4.94 9.04
N LEU A 20 4.56 5.56 8.99
CA LEU A 20 3.33 4.84 8.67
C LEU A 20 3.19 4.82 7.15
N ALA A 21 3.16 3.64 6.55
CA ALA A 21 3.08 3.49 5.11
C ALA A 21 1.92 2.59 4.66
N GLY A 22 1.32 2.97 3.53
CA GLY A 22 0.47 2.14 2.69
C GLY A 22 1.14 1.93 1.34
N MET A 23 1.15 0.69 0.85
CA MET A 23 1.90 0.30 -0.33
C MET A 23 1.08 -0.62 -1.23
N THR A 24 0.67 -0.14 -2.41
CA THR A 24 0.07 -1.02 -3.42
C THR A 24 1.15 -1.91 -4.06
N LEU A 25 0.94 -3.23 -4.02
CA LEU A 25 1.90 -4.20 -4.55
C LEU A 25 1.92 -4.27 -6.08
N ASP A 26 0.86 -3.82 -6.76
CA ASP A 26 0.82 -3.59 -8.20
C ASP A 26 0.57 -2.11 -8.55
N PRO A 27 1.63 -1.31 -8.81
CA PRO A 27 1.49 0.10 -9.16
C PRO A 27 0.64 0.39 -10.40
N ALA A 28 0.43 -0.60 -11.29
CA ALA A 28 -0.37 -0.41 -12.49
C ALA A 28 -1.88 -0.58 -12.22
N ALA A 29 -2.26 -1.15 -11.08
CA ALA A 29 -3.66 -1.36 -10.70
C ALA A 29 -4.31 -0.11 -10.10
N VAL A 30 -3.51 0.90 -9.72
CA VAL A 30 -3.98 2.11 -9.03
C VAL A 30 -3.51 3.38 -9.70
N SER A 31 -4.33 4.42 -9.61
CA SER A 31 -3.96 5.81 -9.89
C SER A 31 -3.88 6.62 -8.59
N GLU A 32 -3.01 7.63 -8.58
CA GLU A 32 -2.98 8.62 -7.51
C GLU A 32 -4.17 9.56 -7.65
N ALA A 33 -5.04 9.61 -6.63
CA ALA A 33 -6.27 10.40 -6.69
C ALA A 33 -6.20 11.70 -5.87
N TRP A 34 -5.63 11.71 -4.65
CA TRP A 34 -5.36 12.94 -3.89
C TRP A 34 -4.52 12.66 -2.64
N CYS A 35 -3.74 13.66 -2.20
CA CYS A 35 -3.27 13.78 -0.82
C CYS A 35 -3.88 15.04 -0.19
N HIS A 36 -4.42 14.90 1.02
CA HIS A 36 -5.03 16.03 1.70
C HIS A 36 -4.67 16.04 3.19
N GLN A 37 -4.41 17.25 3.71
CA GLN A 37 -4.05 17.47 5.10
C GLN A 37 -5.05 18.43 5.75
N ARG A 38 -6.01 17.89 6.53
CA ARG A 38 -6.93 18.67 7.40
C ARG A 38 -7.04 17.97 8.74
N GLY A 39 -6.18 18.30 9.70
CA GLY A 39 -6.13 17.64 11.02
C GLY A 39 -5.68 16.17 10.99
N TYR A 40 -5.66 15.53 9.82
CA TYR A 40 -5.09 14.21 9.52
C TYR A 40 -4.49 14.23 8.11
N VAL A 41 -3.63 13.26 7.81
CA VAL A 41 -3.08 13.03 6.47
C VAL A 41 -3.87 11.90 5.81
N CYS A 42 -4.42 12.15 4.63
CA CYS A 42 -5.12 11.15 3.83
C CYS A 42 -4.32 10.81 2.57
N PHE A 43 -4.09 9.52 2.34
CA PHE A 43 -3.53 9.00 1.10
C PHE A 43 -4.59 8.17 0.38
N ILE A 44 -4.92 8.55 -0.86
CA ILE A 44 -5.93 7.86 -1.67
C ILE A 44 -5.27 7.26 -2.91
N GLU A 45 -5.45 5.96 -3.07
CA GLU A 45 -5.13 5.20 -4.29
C GLU A 45 -6.46 4.72 -4.90
N GLU A 46 -6.74 5.17 -6.11
CA GLU A 46 -7.97 4.80 -6.82
C GLU A 46 -7.72 3.54 -7.65
N LEU A 47 -8.60 2.55 -7.51
CA LEU A 47 -8.61 1.35 -8.35
C LEU A 47 -9.36 1.65 -9.65
N HIS A 48 -8.61 1.97 -10.69
CA HIS A 48 -9.14 2.30 -12.01
C HIS A 48 -8.38 1.55 -13.11
N GLY A 49 -8.91 1.55 -14.34
CA GLY A 49 -8.20 1.06 -15.53
C GLY A 49 -8.45 -0.40 -15.92
N LYS A 50 -9.20 -1.17 -15.12
CA LYS A 50 -9.66 -2.52 -15.50
C LYS A 50 -11.15 -2.48 -15.83
N LYS A 51 -11.55 -3.03 -16.97
CA LYS A 51 -12.96 -3.32 -17.28
C LYS A 51 -13.44 -4.48 -16.40
N VAL A 52 -14.56 -4.30 -15.73
CA VAL A 52 -15.17 -5.30 -14.84
C VAL A 52 -16.60 -5.54 -15.29
N GLN A 53 -17.01 -6.80 -15.38
CA GLN A 53 -18.38 -7.19 -15.73
C GLN A 53 -19.26 -7.33 -14.49
N ALA A 54 -20.58 -7.35 -14.70
CA ALA A 54 -21.52 -7.63 -13.62
C ALA A 54 -21.25 -9.03 -13.02
N GLY A 55 -21.05 -9.08 -11.70
CA GLY A 55 -20.72 -10.31 -10.97
C GLY A 55 -19.22 -10.59 -10.82
N GLU A 56 -18.34 -9.84 -11.47
CA GLU A 56 -16.90 -9.92 -11.24
C GLU A 56 -16.44 -9.10 -10.02
N THR A 57 -15.29 -9.48 -9.48
CA THR A 57 -14.60 -8.73 -8.44
C THR A 57 -13.30 -8.12 -8.98
N PHE A 58 -12.93 -6.97 -8.42
CA PHE A 58 -11.66 -6.32 -8.68
C PHE A 58 -11.09 -5.79 -7.37
N GLY A 59 -9.77 -5.63 -7.33
CA GLY A 59 -9.06 -5.21 -6.13
C GLY A 59 -7.56 -5.14 -6.38
N ALA A 60 -6.84 -4.71 -5.35
CA ALA A 60 -5.40 -4.81 -5.28
C ALA A 60 -4.98 -5.30 -3.89
N ALA A 61 -3.74 -5.78 -3.78
CA ALA A 61 -3.13 -6.15 -2.52
C ALA A 61 -2.26 -5.00 -2.00
N TYR A 62 -2.34 -4.77 -0.70
CA TYR A 62 -1.65 -3.69 -0.01
C TYR A 62 -0.84 -4.22 1.16
N ILE A 63 0.30 -3.59 1.43
CA ILE A 63 0.97 -3.68 2.72
C ILE A 63 0.73 -2.36 3.45
N VAL A 64 0.25 -2.46 4.69
CA VAL A 64 0.04 -1.32 5.58
C VAL A 64 0.77 -1.60 6.88
N GLY A 65 1.63 -0.70 7.31
CA GLY A 65 2.45 -0.94 8.50
C GLY A 65 3.37 0.21 8.89
N TRP A 66 4.09 -0.04 9.98
CA TRP A 66 5.13 0.84 10.52
C TRP A 66 6.50 0.36 10.05
N PHE A 67 7.37 1.30 9.69
CA PHE A 67 8.73 1.04 9.25
C PHE A 67 9.69 1.98 9.97
N GLU A 68 10.80 1.46 10.46
CA GLU A 68 11.78 2.30 11.17
C GLU A 68 12.57 3.18 10.20
N ASP A 69 12.83 2.68 8.99
CA ASP A 69 13.52 3.41 7.94
C ASP A 69 12.99 3.09 6.53
N LEU A 70 13.45 3.91 5.56
CA LEU A 70 13.04 3.77 4.16
C LEU A 70 13.62 2.54 3.48
N ALA A 71 14.77 2.02 3.94
CA ALA A 71 15.42 0.86 3.33
C ALA A 71 14.64 -0.43 3.67
N GLU A 72 14.21 -0.58 4.92
CA GLU A 72 13.31 -1.64 5.37
C GLU A 72 12.00 -1.60 4.57
N MET A 73 11.37 -0.43 4.49
CA MET A 73 10.12 -0.24 3.74
C MET A 73 10.25 -0.66 2.27
N HIS A 74 11.31 -0.21 1.60
CA HIS A 74 11.58 -0.58 0.21
C HIS A 74 11.87 -2.08 0.04
N SER A 75 12.63 -2.69 0.96
CA SER A 75 12.92 -4.12 0.93
C SER A 75 11.65 -4.96 1.09
N VAL A 76 10.76 -4.57 2.00
CA VAL A 76 9.45 -5.24 2.18
C VAL A 76 8.59 -5.06 0.93
N TYR A 77 8.56 -3.86 0.35
CA TYR A 77 7.86 -3.62 -0.91
C TYR A 77 8.35 -4.55 -2.02
N ASP A 78 9.65 -4.56 -2.28
CA ASP A 78 10.25 -5.29 -3.40
C ASP A 78 10.08 -6.81 -3.23
N ARG A 79 10.05 -7.32 -2.00
CA ARG A 79 9.79 -8.73 -1.70
C ARG A 79 8.42 -9.20 -2.20
N TYR A 80 7.41 -8.33 -2.14
CA TYR A 80 6.02 -8.68 -2.46
C TYR A 80 5.48 -7.96 -3.70
N LYS A 81 6.33 -7.25 -4.43
CA LYS A 81 5.95 -6.52 -5.64
C LYS A 81 5.34 -7.46 -6.68
N GLY A 82 4.25 -7.02 -7.31
CA GLY A 82 3.52 -7.73 -8.34
C GLY A 82 2.44 -8.69 -7.81
N LYS A 83 2.38 -8.91 -6.49
CA LYS A 83 1.32 -9.70 -5.87
C LYS A 83 0.00 -8.91 -5.88
N ARG A 84 -1.09 -9.60 -6.19
CA ARG A 84 -2.43 -9.01 -6.40
C ARG A 84 -3.50 -9.66 -5.54
N THR A 85 -3.26 -10.87 -5.05
CA THR A 85 -4.27 -11.65 -4.33
C THR A 85 -3.76 -12.08 -2.97
N ILE A 86 -4.62 -11.96 -1.96
CA ILE A 86 -4.41 -12.60 -0.65
C ILE A 86 -5.21 -13.90 -0.65
N ILE A 87 -4.50 -15.01 -0.50
CA ILE A 87 -5.11 -16.34 -0.37
C ILE A 87 -5.14 -16.71 1.10
N LEU A 88 -6.32 -17.08 1.60
CA LEU A 88 -6.56 -17.50 2.98
C LEU A 88 -6.84 -19.01 3.01
N GLU A 89 -5.95 -19.79 3.62
CA GLU A 89 -6.05 -21.25 3.70
C GLU A 89 -5.76 -21.73 5.12
N LYS A 90 -6.75 -22.33 5.78
CA LYS A 90 -6.60 -22.97 7.11
C LYS A 90 -5.92 -22.06 8.16
N GLY A 91 -6.31 -20.79 8.19
CA GLY A 91 -5.75 -19.78 9.12
C GLY A 91 -4.36 -19.25 8.72
N LYS A 92 -3.83 -19.65 7.57
CA LYS A 92 -2.63 -19.08 6.97
C LYS A 92 -2.99 -18.14 5.83
N TRP A 93 -2.11 -17.19 5.56
CA TRP A 93 -2.22 -16.32 4.41
C TRP A 93 -0.99 -16.46 3.52
N ARG A 94 -1.17 -16.24 2.21
CA ARG A 94 -0.08 -16.06 1.25
C ARG A 94 -0.48 -15.05 0.19
N LEU A 95 0.53 -14.41 -0.39
CA LEU A 95 0.35 -13.44 -1.47
C LEU A 95 0.66 -14.10 -2.82
N GLU A 96 -0.27 -13.97 -3.77
CA GLU A 96 -0.13 -14.42 -5.17
C GLU A 96 -0.05 -13.28 -6.15
#